data_AF-A0A0F8YEC1-F1
#
_entry.id   AF-A0A0F8YEC1-F1
#
_cell.length_a   1.000
_cell.length_b   1.000
_cell.length_c   1.000
_cell.angle_alpha   90.00
_cell.angle_beta   90.00
_cell.angle_gamma   90.00
#
_symmetry.space_group_name_H-M   'P 1'
#
loop_
_entity.id
_entity.type
_entity.pdbx_description
1 polymer ?
#
loop_
_entity_poly.entity_id
_entity_poly.type
_entity_poly.pdbx_seq_one_letter_code
_entity_poly.pdbx_strand_id
1 'polypeptide(L)'
;MSTKEKGHPPQTALSRKRAEKIAKYKQGIPEIYHALYEKAVSGKSNVAVVKARCLDCCCWQRTEVSLCPAVECPAWAKRPYQKAPESEKPLNNGGVGAKKAKSSPESCPEPYLLSESTISGVI
;
A
#
# COMPACT_ATOMS: atom_id res chain seq x y z
N MET A 1 33.18 9.00 -30.89
CA MET A 1 31.96 8.42 -30.28
C MET A 1 31.79 9.01 -28.89
N SER A 2 31.08 10.14 -28.76
CA SER A 2 30.92 10.84 -27.48
C SER A 2 29.91 10.11 -26.58
N THR A 3 30.40 9.53 -25.49
CA THR A 3 29.56 9.05 -24.41
C THR A 3 28.98 10.26 -23.67
N LYS A 4 27.68 10.53 -23.87
CA LYS A 4 26.92 11.49 -23.07
C LYS A 4 26.96 11.05 -21.61
N GLU A 5 27.74 11.76 -20.79
CA GLU A 5 27.60 11.72 -19.34
C GLU A 5 26.15 12.07 -18.99
N LYS A 6 25.40 11.10 -18.46
CA LYS A 6 24.07 11.33 -17.93
C LYS A 6 24.26 12.08 -16.61
N GLY A 7 23.95 13.37 -16.62
CA GLY A 7 24.07 14.28 -15.48
C GLY A 7 23.64 13.64 -14.17
N HIS A 8 24.61 13.51 -13.27
CA HIS A 8 24.38 13.12 -11.89
C HIS A 8 23.80 14.34 -11.14
N PRO A 9 22.74 14.17 -10.32
CA PRO A 9 22.20 15.27 -9.54
C PRO A 9 23.24 15.81 -8.53
N PRO A 10 23.15 17.09 -8.15
CA PRO A 10 24.16 17.76 -7.32
C PRO A 10 24.34 17.06 -5.97
N GLN A 11 25.58 16.68 -5.68
CA GLN A 11 26.00 15.86 -4.55
C GLN A 11 26.10 16.68 -3.26
N THR A 12 24.98 17.23 -2.80
CA THR A 12 24.94 17.86 -1.47
C THR A 12 25.25 16.84 -0.37
N ALA A 13 25.84 17.26 0.75
CA ALA A 13 26.12 16.35 1.87
C ALA A 13 24.85 15.62 2.38
N LEU A 14 23.68 16.26 2.22
CA LEU A 14 22.37 15.67 2.51
C LEU A 14 22.01 14.52 1.55
N SER A 15 22.38 14.60 0.27
CA SER A 15 22.12 13.54 -0.70
C SER A 15 22.98 12.30 -0.44
N ARG A 16 24.25 12.46 -0.01
CA ARG A 16 25.12 11.34 0.39
C ARG A 16 24.60 10.59 1.62
N LYS A 17 24.26 11.32 2.69
CA LYS A 17 23.67 10.74 3.91
C LYS A 17 22.37 10.01 3.62
N ARG A 18 21.55 10.53 2.71
CA ARG A 18 20.32 9.86 2.26
C ARG A 18 20.63 8.56 1.50
N ALA A 19 21.60 8.56 0.60
CA ALA A 19 22.00 7.38 -0.16
C ALA A 19 22.50 6.25 0.75
N GLU A 20 23.32 6.56 1.75
CA GLU A 20 23.81 5.60 2.77
C GLU A 20 22.64 4.95 3.53
N LYS A 21 21.67 5.76 4.00
CA LYS A 21 20.47 5.24 4.69
C LYS A 21 19.63 4.34 3.79
N ILE A 22 19.47 4.70 2.52
CA ILE A 22 18.73 3.90 1.54
C ILE A 22 19.44 2.56 1.32
N ALA A 23 20.76 2.56 1.16
CA ALA A 23 21.55 1.34 0.99
C ALA A 23 21.42 0.41 2.20
N LYS A 24 21.51 0.95 3.43
CA LYS A 24 21.31 0.19 4.66
C LYS A 24 19.91 -0.41 4.76
N TYR A 25 18.87 0.39 4.48
CA TYR A 25 17.49 -0.09 4.53
C TYR A 25 17.22 -1.18 3.47
N LYS A 26 17.80 -1.06 2.27
CA LYS A 26 17.66 -2.04 1.18
C LYS A 26 18.09 -3.45 1.58
N GLN A 27 19.04 -3.60 2.51
CA GLN A 27 19.49 -4.90 3.00
C GLN A 27 18.39 -5.70 3.72
N GLY A 28 17.40 -5.01 4.30
CA GLY A 28 16.25 -5.65 4.97
C GLY A 28 15.07 -5.97 4.04
N ILE A 29 15.15 -5.59 2.76
CA ILE A 29 14.09 -5.83 1.78
C ILE A 29 14.32 -7.19 1.11
N PRO A 30 13.27 -7.99 0.85
CA PRO A 30 13.40 -9.20 0.04
C PRO A 30 13.94 -8.89 -1.37
N GLU A 31 14.87 -9.71 -1.86
CA GLU A 31 15.61 -9.49 -3.11
C GLU A 31 14.70 -9.23 -4.32
N ILE A 32 13.57 -9.95 -4.39
CA ILE A 32 12.56 -9.81 -5.45
C ILE A 32 11.99 -8.38 -5.58
N TYR A 33 12.06 -7.56 -4.53
CA TYR A 33 11.54 -6.20 -4.51
C TYR A 33 12.61 -5.12 -4.64
N HIS A 34 13.90 -5.48 -4.72
CA HIS A 34 15.00 -4.52 -4.79
C HIS A 34 14.89 -3.58 -5.99
N ALA A 35 14.63 -4.13 -7.18
CA ALA A 35 14.48 -3.33 -8.40
C ALA A 35 13.27 -2.37 -8.32
N LEU A 36 12.17 -2.79 -7.69
CA LEU A 36 11.01 -1.93 -7.47
C LEU A 36 11.34 -0.78 -6.51
N TYR A 37 12.04 -1.09 -5.41
CA TYR A 37 12.46 -0.09 -4.42
C TYR A 37 13.44 0.92 -5.02
N GLU A 38 14.43 0.49 -5.81
CA GLU A 38 15.34 1.40 -6.53
C GLU A 38 14.58 2.32 -7.49
N LYS A 39 13.62 1.77 -8.24
CA LYS A 39 12.77 2.56 -9.12
C LYS A 39 11.96 3.60 -8.35
N ALA A 40 11.43 3.24 -7.18
CA ALA A 40 10.73 4.16 -6.29
C ALA A 40 11.66 5.27 -5.78
N VAL A 41 12.85 4.92 -5.28
CA VAL A 41 13.86 5.86 -4.78
C VAL A 41 14.30 6.85 -5.86
N SER A 42 14.38 6.41 -7.12
CA SER A 42 14.76 7.27 -8.25
C SER A 42 13.78 8.43 -8.49
N GLY A 43 12.55 8.35 -7.96
CA GLY A 43 11.51 9.37 -8.15
C GLY A 43 10.91 9.44 -9.56
N LYS A 44 11.36 8.58 -10.49
CA LYS A 44 10.94 8.62 -11.91
C LYS A 44 9.55 8.05 -12.18
N SER A 45 8.96 7.35 -11.21
CA SER A 45 7.68 6.67 -11.39
C SER A 45 6.84 6.70 -10.12
N ASN A 46 5.79 7.51 -10.13
CA ASN A 46 4.84 7.60 -9.01
C ASN A 46 4.15 6.25 -8.73
N VAL A 47 3.89 5.46 -9.77
CA VAL A 47 3.33 4.11 -9.61
C VAL A 47 4.30 3.19 -8.86
N ALA A 48 5.60 3.25 -9.17
CA ALA A 48 6.61 2.48 -8.44
C ALA A 48 6.72 2.93 -6.97
N VAL A 49 6.65 4.24 -6.72
CA VAL A 49 6.65 4.81 -5.37
C VAL A 49 5.49 4.29 -4.54
N VAL A 50 4.25 4.41 -5.05
CA VAL A 50 3.06 3.92 -4.34
C VAL A 50 3.15 2.41 -4.12
N LYS A 51 3.54 1.64 -5.15
CA LYS A 51 3.65 0.19 -5.05
C LYS A 51 4.69 -0.26 -4.01
N ALA A 52 5.87 0.37 -4.01
CA ALA A 52 6.91 0.09 -3.02
C ALA A 52 6.45 0.48 -1.61
N ARG A 53 5.74 1.61 -1.45
CA ARG A 53 5.23 2.06 -0.16
C ARG A 53 4.12 1.16 0.38
N CYS A 54 3.21 0.67 -0.46
CA CYS A 54 2.20 -0.30 -0.04
C CYS A 54 2.84 -1.61 0.41
N LEU A 55 3.86 -2.09 -0.30
CA LEU A 55 4.59 -3.29 0.10
C LEU A 55 5.34 -3.08 1.42
N ASP A 56 6.05 -1.97 1.59
CA ASP A 56 6.73 -1.61 2.84
C ASP A 56 5.75 -1.55 4.03
N CYS A 57 4.60 -0.88 3.85
CA CYS A 57 3.53 -0.81 4.86
C CYS A 57 3.01 -2.20 5.29
N CYS A 58 2.92 -3.13 4.33
CA CYS A 58 2.45 -4.49 4.53
C CYS A 58 3.60 -5.50 4.68
N CYS A 59 4.76 -5.08 5.21
CA CYS A 59 5.90 -5.96 5.50
C CYS A 59 6.37 -6.82 4.30
N TRP A 60 6.31 -6.26 3.10
CA TRP A 60 6.65 -6.91 1.82
C TRP A 60 5.76 -8.11 1.44
N GLN A 61 4.58 -8.23 2.04
CA GLN A 61 3.61 -9.29 1.74
C GLN A 61 2.55 -8.81 0.75
N ARG A 62 2.52 -9.42 -0.45
CA ARG A 62 1.57 -9.03 -1.51
C ARG A 62 0.11 -9.27 -1.13
N THR A 63 -0.17 -10.37 -0.42
CA THR A 63 -1.52 -10.75 0.03
C THR A 63 -2.12 -9.70 0.95
N GLU A 64 -1.33 -9.22 1.91
CA GLU A 64 -1.69 -8.17 2.86
C GLU A 64 -2.01 -6.85 2.14
N VAL A 65 -1.27 -6.51 1.07
CA VAL A 65 -1.58 -5.31 0.29
C VAL A 65 -2.97 -5.39 -0.35
N SER A 66 -3.40 -6.56 -0.82
CA SER A 66 -4.74 -6.76 -1.39
C SER A 66 -5.85 -6.69 -0.33
N LEU A 67 -5.56 -7.14 0.89
CA LEU A 67 -6.48 -7.22 2.03
C LEU A 67 -6.44 -5.98 2.94
N CYS A 68 -5.55 -5.02 2.69
CA CYS A 68 -5.37 -3.85 3.54
C CYS A 68 -6.70 -3.08 3.74
N PRO A 69 -7.12 -2.84 5.01
CA PRO A 69 -8.41 -2.23 5.35
C PRO A 69 -8.39 -0.70 5.46
N ALA A 70 -7.23 -0.06 5.27
CA ALA A 70 -7.04 1.39 5.46
C ALA A 70 -7.70 2.20 4.31
N VAL A 71 -9.03 2.30 4.33
CA VAL A 71 -9.84 3.00 3.31
C VAL A 71 -9.59 4.51 3.32
N GLU A 72 -9.21 5.07 4.47
CA GLU A 72 -8.79 6.45 4.65
C GLU A 72 -7.37 6.74 4.14
N CYS A 73 -6.65 5.72 3.65
CA CYS A 73 -5.30 5.91 3.12
C CYS A 73 -5.35 6.84 1.88
N PRO A 74 -4.54 7.91 1.82
CA PRO A 74 -4.52 8.82 0.66
C PRO A 74 -4.07 8.13 -0.63
N ALA A 75 -3.40 6.97 -0.53
CA ALA A 75 -3.00 6.16 -1.68
C ALA A 75 -4.06 5.13 -2.12
N TRP A 76 -5.22 5.06 -1.47
CA TRP A 76 -6.25 4.03 -1.70
C TRP A 76 -6.60 3.86 -3.18
N ALA A 77 -6.89 4.97 -3.88
CA ALA A 77 -7.27 4.97 -5.29
C ALA A 77 -6.16 4.50 -6.26
N LYS A 78 -4.90 4.47 -5.81
CA LYS A 78 -3.74 4.03 -6.61
C LYS A 78 -3.08 2.78 -6.01
N ARG A 79 -3.73 2.13 -5.04
CA ARG A 79 -3.23 0.91 -4.39
C ARG A 79 -3.06 -0.21 -5.42
N PRO A 80 -1.92 -0.91 -5.43
CA PRO A 80 -1.74 -2.05 -6.31
C PRO A 80 -2.61 -3.24 -5.85
N TYR A 81 -2.82 -4.21 -6.75
CA TYR A 81 -3.50 -5.48 -6.46
C TYR A 81 -4.98 -5.36 -6.05
N GLN A 82 -5.63 -4.25 -6.41
CA GLN A 82 -7.09 -4.17 -6.32
C GLN A 82 -7.71 -5.25 -7.19
N LYS A 83 -8.66 -6.01 -6.61
CA LYS A 83 -9.52 -6.88 -7.42
C LYS A 83 -10.29 -5.98 -8.38
N ALA A 84 -10.31 -6.33 -9.66
CA ALA A 84 -11.27 -5.70 -10.56
C ALA A 84 -12.66 -5.88 -9.95
N PRO A 85 -13.56 -4.87 -10.03
CA PRO A 85 -14.95 -5.13 -9.76
C PRO A 85 -15.34 -6.29 -10.68
N GLU A 86 -15.86 -7.37 -10.10
CA GLU A 86 -16.42 -8.49 -10.87
C GLU A 86 -17.54 -7.86 -11.71
N SER A 87 -17.24 -7.49 -12.96
CA SER A 87 -18.24 -7.12 -13.92
C SER A 87 -19.15 -8.33 -14.00
N GLU A 88 -20.40 -8.16 -13.60
CA GLU A 88 -21.44 -9.17 -13.71
C GLU A 88 -21.31 -9.80 -15.11
N LYS A 89 -20.83 -11.05 -15.18
CA LYS A 89 -20.98 -11.82 -16.42
C LYS A 89 -22.48 -11.83 -16.66
N PRO A 90 -22.99 -11.48 -17.86
CA PRO A 90 -24.42 -11.55 -18.11
C PRO A 90 -24.87 -12.98 -17.78
N LEU A 91 -25.79 -13.11 -16.81
CA LEU A 91 -26.45 -14.37 -16.54
C LEU A 91 -27.17 -14.76 -17.83
N ASN A 92 -26.64 -15.74 -18.55
CA ASN A 92 -27.43 -16.48 -19.51
C ASN A 92 -28.46 -17.29 -18.68
N ASN A 93 -29.74 -17.09 -18.97
CA ASN A 93 -30.83 -17.80 -18.31
C ASN A 93 -30.87 -19.24 -18.82
N GLY A 94 -30.60 -20.19 -17.94
CA GLY A 94 -30.79 -21.61 -18.21
C GLY A 94 -30.66 -22.46 -16.95
N GLY A 95 -31.70 -22.51 -16.12
CA GLY A 95 -31.85 -23.57 -15.11
C GLY A 95 -32.37 -23.09 -13.76
N VAL A 96 -33.68 -23.24 -13.58
CA VAL A 96 -34.43 -23.09 -12.33
C VAL A 96 -33.99 -24.04 -11.22
N GLY A 97 -33.91 -23.52 -9.99
CA GLY A 97 -33.86 -24.27 -8.73
C GLY A 97 -32.87 -23.61 -7.77
N ALA A 98 -33.16 -23.24 -6.53
CA ALA A 98 -34.31 -23.43 -5.68
C ALA A 98 -34.06 -22.54 -4.42
N LYS A 99 -35.10 -21.83 -3.95
CA LYS A 99 -35.44 -21.57 -2.53
C LYS A 99 -34.29 -21.00 -1.63
N LYS A 100 -34.19 -19.68 -1.43
CA LYS A 100 -34.78 -18.86 -0.33
C LYS A 100 -34.28 -19.12 1.10
N ALA A 101 -33.53 -18.16 1.66
CA ALA A 101 -33.64 -17.60 3.03
C ALA A 101 -32.78 -16.31 3.07
N LYS A 102 -33.31 -15.08 3.22
CA LYS A 102 -33.65 -14.38 4.49
C LYS A 102 -32.51 -14.52 5.53
N SER A 103 -31.90 -13.50 6.12
CA SER A 103 -32.21 -12.08 6.27
C SER A 103 -31.18 -11.42 7.20
N SER A 104 -30.83 -10.15 6.93
CA SER A 104 -30.55 -9.09 7.93
C SER A 104 -29.22 -9.12 8.72
N PRO A 105 -28.85 -8.06 9.44
CA PRO A 105 -28.72 -6.64 9.07
C PRO A 105 -27.31 -6.10 9.40
N GLU A 106 -27.11 -4.84 9.01
CA GLU A 106 -26.13 -3.89 9.55
C GLU A 106 -25.68 -4.18 11.00
N SER A 107 -24.39 -4.41 11.20
CA SER A 107 -23.67 -4.09 12.44
C SER A 107 -22.17 -4.21 12.18
N CYS A 108 -21.56 -3.16 11.63
CA CYS A 108 -20.15 -2.92 11.90
C CYS A 108 -20.12 -2.12 13.20
N PRO A 109 -19.43 -2.60 14.25
CA PRO A 109 -19.40 -1.95 15.55
C PRO A 109 -18.77 -0.56 15.42
N GLU A 110 -19.43 0.41 16.05
CA GLU A 110 -18.91 1.74 16.38
C GLU A 110 -17.43 1.65 16.82
N PRO A 111 -16.52 2.40 16.19
CA PRO A 111 -15.17 2.53 16.69
C PRO A 111 -15.16 3.52 17.86
N TYR A 112 -14.31 3.23 18.85
CA TYR A 112 -13.69 4.21 19.73
C TYR A 112 -14.42 4.61 21.02
N LEU A 113 -14.28 3.78 22.06
CA LEU A 113 -14.16 4.28 23.43
C LEU A 113 -12.72 4.07 23.90
N LEU A 114 -11.85 5.02 23.55
CA LEU A 114 -10.60 5.20 24.27
C LEU A 114 -10.97 5.81 25.62
N SER A 115 -10.72 5.06 26.70
CA SER A 115 -10.90 5.46 28.08
C SER A 115 -10.32 6.85 28.34
N GLU A 116 -11.19 7.82 28.63
CA GLU A 116 -10.77 9.05 29.29
C GLU A 116 -10.33 8.68 30.71
N SER A 117 -9.02 8.44 30.85
CA SER A 117 -8.34 8.50 32.13
C SER A 117 -8.60 9.88 32.71
N THR A 118 -9.58 9.94 33.60
CA THR A 118 -9.86 11.07 34.46
C THR A 118 -8.59 11.43 35.21
N ILE A 119 -7.86 12.43 34.71
CA ILE A 119 -6.91 13.19 35.53
C ILE A 119 -7.79 14.10 36.39
N SER A 120 -8.40 13.51 37.42
CA SER A 120 -8.90 14.28 38.55
C SER A 120 -7.69 14.51 39.44
N GLY A 121 -7.19 15.75 39.40
CA GLY A 121 -6.18 16.20 40.32
C GLY A 121 -6.70 16.08 41.75
N VAL A 122 -5.84 15.57 42.63
CA VAL A 122 -5.98 15.73 44.07
C VAL A 122 -4.57 16.03 44.60
N ILE A 123 -4.42 17.28 45.05
CA ILE A 123 -3.48 17.88 46.01
C ILE A 123 -1.96 17.66 45.86
#